data_AF-A0A7Y8GMX9-F1
#
_entry.id   AF-A0A7Y8GMX9-F1
#
_cell.length_a   1.000
_cell.length_b   1.000
_cell.length_c   1.000
_cell.angle_alpha   90.00
_cell.angle_beta   90.00
_cell.angle_gamma   90.00
#
_symmetry.space_group_name_H-M   'P 1'
#
loop_
_entity.id
_entity.type
_entity.pdbx_description
1 polymer ?
#
loop_
_entity_poly.entity_id
_entity_poly.type
_entity_poly.pdbx_seq_one_letter_code
_entity_poly.pdbx_strand_id
1 'polypeptide(L)'
;MSDASHRISTHVQSGEHAQAYAVGKAALRDMPDNQAVLSALFELTATLRSECMDMASRRMDASTTYAATEALLREVNELTGQDMYGRPRG
;
A
#
# COMPACT_ATOMS: atom_id res chain seq x y z
N MET A 1 -14.28 -11.53 6.13
CA MET A 1 -13.00 -10.80 6.20
C MET A 1 -11.97 -11.68 6.89
N SER A 2 -10.75 -11.77 6.35
CA SER A 2 -9.61 -12.35 7.08
C SER A 2 -9.21 -11.41 8.21
N ASP A 3 -8.77 -11.92 9.36
CA ASP A 3 -8.24 -11.11 10.46
C ASP A 3 -7.15 -10.12 9.97
N ALA A 4 -6.24 -10.62 9.13
CA ALA A 4 -5.20 -9.81 8.52
C ALA A 4 -5.78 -8.69 7.62
N SER A 5 -6.77 -8.99 6.79
CA SER A 5 -7.42 -7.97 5.94
C SER A 5 -8.07 -6.85 6.77
N HIS A 6 -8.71 -7.20 7.88
CA HIS A 6 -9.31 -6.20 8.77
C HIS A 6 -8.24 -5.29 9.39
N ARG A 7 -7.16 -5.88 9.91
CA ARG A 7 -6.04 -5.14 10.51
C ARG A 7 -5.36 -4.21 9.51
N ILE A 8 -5.19 -4.65 8.26
CA ILE A 8 -4.64 -3.80 7.18
C ILE A 8 -5.54 -2.58 6.99
N SER A 9 -6.84 -2.76 6.80
CA SER A 9 -7.78 -1.64 6.60
C SER A 9 -7.80 -0.69 7.81
N THR A 10 -7.70 -1.19 9.05
CA THR A 10 -7.59 -0.35 10.25
C THR A 10 -6.32 0.51 10.25
N HIS A 11 -5.17 -0.07 9.91
CA HIS A 11 -3.92 0.68 9.81
C HIS A 11 -3.97 1.70 8.67
N VAL A 12 -4.55 1.38 7.53
CA VAL A 12 -4.76 2.32 6.40
C VAL A 12 -5.60 3.52 6.86
N GLN A 13 -6.73 3.28 7.52
CA GLN A 13 -7.61 4.35 8.02
C GLN A 13 -6.94 5.23 9.07
N SER A 14 -5.97 4.70 9.80
CA SER A 14 -5.23 5.42 10.84
C SER A 14 -3.97 6.13 10.32
N GLY A 15 -3.66 6.04 9.03
CA GLY A 15 -2.43 6.59 8.44
C GLY A 15 -1.17 5.77 8.75
N GLU A 16 -1.32 4.59 9.34
CA GLU A 16 -0.23 3.69 9.76
C GLU A 16 0.20 2.79 8.59
N HIS A 17 0.62 3.39 7.48
CA HIS A 17 0.81 2.69 6.21
C HIS A 17 1.91 1.62 6.25
N ALA A 18 2.99 1.86 6.99
CA ALA A 18 4.06 0.88 7.15
C ALA A 18 3.59 -0.36 7.92
N GLN A 19 2.72 -0.18 8.92
CA GLN A 19 2.11 -1.26 9.69
C GLN A 19 1.13 -2.05 8.81
N ALA A 20 0.31 -1.37 8.01
CA ALA A 20 -0.57 -2.01 7.02
C ALA A 20 0.23 -2.92 6.06
N TYR A 21 1.34 -2.42 5.51
CA TYR A 21 2.22 -3.21 4.65
C TYR A 21 2.82 -4.41 5.39
N ALA A 22 3.32 -4.24 6.62
CA ALA A 22 3.92 -5.31 7.40
C ALA A 22 2.93 -6.46 7.67
N VAL A 23 1.68 -6.13 8.02
CA VAL A 23 0.61 -7.14 8.23
C VAL A 23 0.32 -7.90 6.94
N GLY A 24 0.16 -7.20 5.81
CA GLY A 24 -0.12 -7.84 4.53
C GLY A 24 1.04 -8.72 4.04
N LYS A 25 2.28 -8.25 4.15
CA LYS A 25 3.47 -9.02 3.81
C LYS A 25 3.58 -10.32 4.60
N ALA A 26 3.32 -10.25 5.92
CA ALA A 26 3.31 -11.43 6.77
C ALA A 26 2.19 -12.41 6.38
N ALA A 27 0.99 -11.90 6.12
CA ALA A 27 -0.16 -12.75 5.77
C ALA A 27 0.00 -13.43 4.39
N LEU A 28 0.55 -12.72 3.40
CA LEU A 28 0.78 -13.28 2.06
C LEU A 28 1.95 -14.27 2.02
N ARG A 29 2.90 -14.19 2.96
CA ARG A 29 3.94 -15.23 3.08
C ARG A 29 3.33 -16.60 3.34
N ASP A 30 2.29 -16.66 4.17
CA ASP A 30 1.67 -17.92 4.59
C ASP A 30 0.54 -18.32 3.62
N MET A 31 -0.15 -17.35 3.00
CA MET A 31 -1.18 -17.57 1.98
C MET A 31 -1.06 -16.55 0.83
N PRO A 32 -0.22 -16.83 -0.20
CA PRO A 32 0.09 -15.88 -1.28
C PRO A 32 -1.12 -15.37 -2.07
N ASP A 33 -2.15 -16.21 -2.24
CA ASP A 33 -3.31 -15.89 -3.07
C ASP A 33 -4.52 -15.40 -2.26
N ASN A 34 -4.30 -14.97 -1.01
CA ASN A 34 -5.38 -14.53 -0.13
C ASN A 34 -6.03 -13.23 -0.67
N GLN A 35 -7.14 -13.40 -1.38
CA GLN A 35 -7.87 -12.32 -2.05
C GLN A 35 -8.33 -11.20 -1.11
N ALA A 36 -8.65 -11.53 0.15
CA ALA A 36 -9.07 -10.53 1.13
C ALA A 36 -7.89 -9.63 1.55
N VAL A 37 -6.70 -10.23 1.71
CA VAL A 37 -5.46 -9.49 2.01
C VAL A 37 -5.01 -8.68 0.81
N LEU A 38 -5.04 -9.25 -0.40
CA LEU A 38 -4.72 -8.53 -1.63
C LEU A 38 -5.65 -7.34 -1.85
N SER A 39 -6.96 -7.51 -1.66
CA SER A 39 -7.93 -6.41 -1.75
C SER A 39 -7.60 -5.27 -0.76
N ALA A 40 -7.28 -5.60 0.49
CA ALA A 40 -6.90 -4.59 1.48
C ALA A 40 -5.56 -3.89 1.14
N LEU A 41 -4.60 -4.61 0.53
CA LEU A 41 -3.36 -4.01 0.04
C LEU A 41 -3.58 -3.14 -1.20
N PHE A 42 -4.55 -3.44 -2.05
CA PHE A 42 -4.95 -2.56 -3.16
C PHE A 42 -5.55 -1.24 -2.65
N GLU A 43 -6.28 -1.26 -1.54
CA GLU A 43 -6.71 -0.03 -0.86
C GLU A 43 -5.51 0.77 -0.36
N LEU A 44 -4.51 0.11 0.24
CA LEU A 44 -3.27 0.75 0.67
C LEU A 44 -2.51 1.41 -0.50
N THR A 45 -2.35 0.72 -1.65
CA THR A 45 -1.69 1.33 -2.82
C THR A 45 -2.49 2.51 -3.37
N ALA A 46 -3.82 2.47 -3.33
CA ALA A 46 -4.66 3.59 -3.72
C ALA A 46 -4.47 4.81 -2.81
N THR A 47 -4.44 4.61 -1.50
CA THR A 47 -4.18 5.68 -0.52
C THR A 47 -2.80 6.29 -0.72
N LEU A 48 -1.74 5.48 -0.82
CA LEU A 48 -0.38 5.97 -1.02
C LEU A 48 -0.22 6.77 -2.33
N ARG A 49 -0.84 6.30 -3.44
CA ARG A 49 -0.86 7.06 -4.69
C ARG A 49 -1.55 8.41 -4.54
N SER A 50 -2.68 8.44 -3.83
CA SER A 50 -3.42 9.67 -3.55
C SER A 50 -2.57 10.67 -2.76
N GLU A 51 -1.85 10.20 -1.73
CA GLU A 51 -0.95 11.04 -0.94
C GLU A 51 0.23 11.58 -1.74
N CYS A 52 0.87 10.73 -2.56
CA CYS A 52 1.91 11.19 -3.48
C CYS A 52 1.39 12.28 -4.42
N MET A 53 0.18 12.11 -4.98
CA MET A 53 -0.42 13.11 -5.87
C MET A 53 -0.76 14.41 -5.13
N ASP A 54 -1.32 14.34 -3.91
CA ASP A 54 -1.59 15.52 -3.09
C ASP A 54 -0.30 16.28 -2.78
N MET A 55 0.75 15.59 -2.34
CA MET A 55 2.07 16.20 -2.09
C MET A 55 2.67 16.82 -3.35
N ALA A 56 2.62 16.13 -4.50
CA ALA A 56 3.10 16.66 -5.76
C ALA A 56 2.33 17.91 -6.20
N SER A 57 1.01 17.95 -6.00
CA SER A 57 0.18 19.14 -6.30
C SER A 57 0.60 20.36 -5.47
N ARG A 58 1.18 20.14 -4.30
CA ARG A 58 1.72 21.15 -3.37
C ARG A 58 3.22 21.41 -3.56
N ARG A 59 3.84 20.87 -4.62
CA ARG A 59 5.29 20.98 -4.91
C ARG A 59 6.18 20.40 -3.81
N MET A 60 5.70 19.35 -3.14
CA MET A 60 6.43 18.61 -2.12
C MET A 60 7.06 17.32 -2.66
N ASP A 61 7.08 17.12 -3.97
CA ASP A 61 7.65 15.97 -4.68
C ASP A 61 9.18 15.83 -4.53
N ALA A 62 9.86 16.89 -4.07
CA ALA A 62 11.27 16.85 -3.68
C ALA A 62 11.49 16.60 -2.16
N SER A 63 10.42 16.39 -1.37
CA SER A 63 10.52 16.21 0.08
C SER A 63 10.91 14.79 0.47
N THR A 64 11.53 14.65 1.64
CA THR A 64 11.83 13.34 2.23
C THR A 64 10.56 12.54 2.53
N THR A 65 9.46 13.22 2.89
CA THR A 65 8.15 12.59 3.09
C THR A 65 7.62 11.98 1.81
N TYR A 66 7.67 12.72 0.70
CA TYR A 66 7.26 12.18 -0.61
C TYR A 66 8.10 10.96 -0.99
N ALA A 67 9.43 11.06 -0.86
CA ALA A 67 10.32 9.95 -1.17
C ALA A 67 10.03 8.70 -0.32
N ALA A 68 9.71 8.86 0.97
CA ALA A 68 9.33 7.75 1.84
C ALA A 68 7.98 7.13 1.46
N THR A 69 6.96 7.95 1.16
CA THR A 69 5.64 7.47 0.71
C THR A 69 5.76 6.76 -0.64
N GLU A 70 6.52 7.29 -1.58
CA GLU A 70 6.76 6.68 -2.89
C GLU A 70 7.53 5.36 -2.77
N ALA A 71 8.53 5.29 -1.88
CA ALA A 71 9.26 4.05 -1.62
C ALA A 71 8.34 2.96 -1.07
N LEU A 72 7.48 3.29 -0.09
CA LEU A 72 6.50 2.35 0.43
C LEU A 72 5.50 1.91 -0.65
N LEU A 73 5.01 2.85 -1.48
CA LEU A 73 4.13 2.51 -2.61
C LEU A 73 4.78 1.50 -3.55
N ARG A 74 6.08 1.65 -3.86
CA ARG A 74 6.82 0.71 -4.72
C ARG A 74 6.90 -0.68 -4.09
N GLU A 75 7.16 -0.78 -2.79
CA GLU A 75 7.21 -2.06 -2.06
C GLU A 75 5.84 -2.76 -2.02
N VAL A 76 4.76 -2.01 -1.78
CA VAL A 76 3.40 -2.59 -1.78
C VAL A 76 3.01 -3.04 -3.19
N ASN A 77 3.31 -2.23 -4.22
CA ASN A 77 3.06 -2.58 -5.62
C ASN A 77 3.81 -3.85 -6.05
N GLU A 78 5.07 -4.02 -5.62
CA GLU A 78 5.83 -5.25 -5.85
C GLU A 78 5.14 -6.45 -5.21
N LEU A 79 4.70 -6.31 -3.96
CA LEU A 79 3.99 -7.35 -3.23
C LEU A 79 2.65 -7.73 -3.88
N THR A 80 1.91 -6.75 -4.42
CA THR A 80 0.58 -6.95 -5.00
C THR A 80 0.61 -7.22 -6.52
N GLY A 81 1.78 -7.22 -7.15
CA GLY A 81 1.92 -7.37 -8.59
C GLY A 81 1.35 -6.18 -9.39
N GLN A 82 1.33 -4.98 -8.81
CA GLN A 82 0.85 -3.76 -9.47
C GLN A 82 1.99 -2.88 -10.00
N ASP A 83 1.70 -2.05 -11.00
CA ASP A 83 2.54 -0.93 -11.42
C ASP A 83 2.26 0.33 -10.58
N MET A 84 2.97 1.43 -10.84
CA MET A 84 2.80 2.70 -10.11
C MET A 84 1.41 3.34 -10.30
N TYR A 85 0.60 2.85 -11.24
CA TYR A 85 -0.75 3.31 -11.51
C TYR A 85 -1.82 2.34 -10.98
N GLY A 86 -1.42 1.28 -10.28
CA GLY A 86 -2.32 0.26 -9.73
C GLY A 86 -2.79 -0.79 -10.73
N ARG A 87 -2.15 -0.88 -11.91
CA ARG A 87 -2.50 -1.88 -12.94
C ARG A 87 -1.68 -3.15 -12.71
N PRO A 88 -2.23 -4.35 -12.98
CA PRO A 88 -1.45 -5.59 -12.91
C PRO A 88 -0.21 -5.51 -13.81
N ARG A 89 0.93 -5.97 -13.30
CA ARG A 89 2.13 -6.25 -14.09
C ARG A 89 1.90 -7.59 -14.79
N GLY A 90 1.87 -7.55 -16.12
CA GLY A 90 1.65 -8.73 -16.98
C GLY A 90 2.79 -9.73 -16.93
#